data_AF-A0A149ZJE1-F1
#
_entry.id   AF-A0A149ZJE1-F1
#
_cell.length_a   1.000
_cell.length_b   1.000
_cell.length_c   1.000
_cell.angle_alpha   90.00
_cell.angle_beta   90.00
_cell.angle_gamma   90.00
#
_symmetry.space_group_name_H-M   'P 1'
#
loop_
_entity.id
_entity.type
_entity.pdbx_description
1 polymer ?
#
loop_
_entity_poly.entity_id
_entity_poly.type
_entity_poly.pdbx_seq_one_letter_code
_entity_poly.pdbx_strand_id
1 'polypeptide(L)'
;MTLQIAAGMVPIVIRARMAAGVAHAVPWGISLDGLLASEIRENTKAAAREAGTDYTPYSPDTVPEDLDLPLARCPGDGADSWHWAATFAWPEDEVPGPHVQYWSARPDQQALDQMSAELPALVSERQGRYRSRVMPLPLTVCRHLVWRAVGDPGAVVELLESIVSIGKKRGSGHGHVLSWEITEHPDADRWEFAHLHPDGSLGRTAPPACLHGADDVRTGGGGQMGLRPPYMHPARRRQVVLPAR
;
A
#
# COMPACT_ATOMS: atom_id res chain seq x y z
N MET A 1 6.79 19.46 -15.02
CA MET A 1 6.49 19.77 -13.60
C MET A 1 7.71 19.41 -12.76
N THR A 2 8.11 20.21 -11.77
CA THR A 2 9.35 19.99 -11.01
C THR A 2 9.05 19.38 -9.65
N LEU A 3 9.66 18.22 -9.34
CA LEU A 3 9.56 17.60 -8.02
C LEU A 3 10.31 18.42 -6.97
N GLN A 4 9.79 18.46 -5.74
CA GLN A 4 10.49 18.94 -4.56
C GLN A 4 11.39 17.83 -4.03
N ILE A 5 12.70 18.04 -4.15
CA ILE A 5 13.73 17.03 -3.92
C ILE A 5 14.69 17.53 -2.83
N ALA A 6 14.86 16.74 -1.78
CA ALA A 6 15.93 16.96 -0.80
C ALA A 6 17.27 16.40 -1.32
N ALA A 7 18.37 16.82 -0.71
CA ALA A 7 19.70 16.30 -1.04
C ALA A 7 19.75 14.78 -0.87
N GLY A 8 20.38 14.07 -1.81
CA GLY A 8 20.54 12.61 -1.77
C GLY A 8 19.39 11.81 -2.39
N MET A 9 18.25 12.42 -2.74
CA MET A 9 17.16 11.67 -3.37
C MET A 9 17.39 11.45 -4.87
N VAL A 10 17.27 10.20 -5.29
CA VAL A 10 17.48 9.74 -6.68
C VAL A 10 16.31 8.85 -7.14
N PRO A 11 16.10 8.68 -8.45
CA PRO A 11 15.22 7.63 -8.94
C PRO A 11 15.70 6.25 -8.47
N ILE A 12 14.77 5.45 -7.93
CA ILE A 12 15.03 4.12 -7.40
C ILE A 12 13.97 3.13 -7.88
N VAL A 13 14.40 1.89 -8.14
CA VAL A 13 13.51 0.73 -8.28
C VAL A 13 13.59 -0.08 -6.99
N ILE A 14 12.44 -0.37 -6.40
CA ILE A 14 12.31 -1.22 -5.22
C ILE A 14 11.67 -2.54 -5.67
N ARG A 15 12.25 -3.67 -5.27
CA ARG A 15 11.68 -5.01 -5.51
C ARG A 15 11.49 -5.75 -4.20
N ALA A 16 10.32 -6.33 -4.01
CA ALA A 16 10.05 -7.32 -2.98
C ALA A 16 10.01 -8.71 -3.62
N ARG A 17 10.87 -9.62 -3.19
CA ARG A 17 10.81 -11.02 -3.62
C ARG A 17 9.75 -11.74 -2.81
N MET A 18 8.75 -12.31 -3.47
CA MET A 18 7.58 -12.87 -2.81
C MET A 18 7.76 -14.37 -2.52
N ALA A 19 7.37 -14.82 -1.33
CA ALA A 19 7.32 -16.25 -1.00
C ALA A 19 6.02 -16.90 -1.50
N ALA A 20 4.95 -16.11 -1.55
CA ALA A 20 3.60 -16.55 -1.86
C ALA A 20 2.79 -15.42 -2.51
N GLY A 21 1.62 -15.76 -3.03
CA GLY A 21 0.69 -14.80 -3.61
C GLY A 21 0.29 -13.70 -2.62
N VAL A 22 0.11 -12.49 -3.17
CA VAL A 22 -0.25 -11.30 -2.39
C VAL A 22 -1.75 -11.08 -2.50
N ALA A 23 -2.44 -11.07 -1.37
CA ALA A 23 -3.83 -10.62 -1.31
C ALA A 23 -3.84 -9.11 -1.10
N HIS A 24 -4.37 -8.33 -2.04
CA HIS A 24 -4.57 -6.90 -1.88
C HIS A 24 -5.94 -6.46 -2.40
N ALA A 25 -6.32 -5.21 -2.13
CA ALA A 25 -7.53 -4.67 -2.73
C ALA A 25 -7.26 -4.39 -4.21
N VAL A 26 -8.13 -4.86 -5.08
CA VAL A 26 -8.17 -4.49 -6.50
C VAL A 26 -8.82 -3.09 -6.65
N PRO A 27 -8.49 -2.31 -7.70
CA PRO A 27 -7.73 -2.73 -8.88
C PRO A 27 -6.20 -2.72 -8.72
N TRP A 28 -5.64 -1.76 -7.97
CA TRP A 28 -4.20 -1.50 -8.05
C TRP A 28 -3.35 -2.26 -7.01
N GLY A 29 -2.04 -2.24 -7.24
CA GLY A 29 -1.05 -2.75 -6.28
C GLY A 29 -0.96 -1.95 -4.98
N ILE A 30 -0.18 -2.46 -4.03
CA ILE A 30 0.09 -1.81 -2.74
C ILE A 30 0.90 -0.53 -3.00
N SER A 31 0.53 0.60 -2.40
CA SER A 31 1.28 1.85 -2.59
C SER A 31 2.57 1.85 -1.77
N LEU A 32 3.69 2.27 -2.38
CA LEU A 32 4.97 2.33 -1.66
C LEU A 32 4.91 3.37 -0.52
N ASP A 33 4.41 4.57 -0.82
CA ASP A 33 4.24 5.63 0.17
C ASP A 33 3.33 5.19 1.34
N GLY A 34 2.29 4.41 1.07
CA GLY A 34 1.39 3.85 2.08
C GLY A 34 2.05 2.76 2.91
N LEU A 35 2.93 1.97 2.30
CA LEU A 35 3.73 0.98 2.99
C LEU A 35 4.72 1.63 3.96
N LEU A 36 5.50 2.61 3.48
CA LEU A 36 6.46 3.36 4.30
C LEU A 36 5.76 4.14 5.43
N ALA A 37 4.63 4.80 5.12
CA ALA A 37 3.83 5.49 6.11
C ALA A 37 3.27 4.54 7.18
N SER A 38 2.92 3.31 6.81
CA SER A 38 2.48 2.29 7.77
C SER A 38 3.62 1.91 8.71
N GLU A 39 4.82 1.72 8.18
CA GLU A 39 5.97 1.31 8.99
C GLU A 39 6.41 2.41 9.97
N ILE A 40 6.46 3.66 9.53
CA ILE A 40 6.72 4.79 10.44
C ILE A 40 5.74 4.78 11.61
N ARG A 41 4.46 4.50 11.36
CA ARG A 41 3.46 4.38 12.44
C ARG A 41 3.68 3.17 13.34
N GLU A 42 4.11 2.03 12.81
CA GLU A 42 4.50 0.88 13.64
C GLU A 42 5.71 1.23 14.52
N ASN A 43 6.72 1.91 13.98
CA ASN A 43 7.88 2.39 14.74
C ASN A 43 7.49 3.38 15.84
N THR A 44 6.62 4.35 15.55
CA THR A 44 6.07 5.27 16.58
C THR A 44 5.33 4.52 17.68
N LYS A 45 4.52 3.51 17.32
CA LYS A 45 3.80 2.67 18.29
C LYS A 45 4.76 1.87 19.17
N ALA A 46 5.80 1.28 18.57
CA ALA A 46 6.82 0.53 19.29
C ALA A 46 7.58 1.44 20.28
N ALA A 47 8.01 2.62 19.82
CA ALA A 47 8.70 3.60 20.66
C ALA A 47 7.82 4.11 21.82
N ALA A 48 6.54 4.38 21.57
CA ALA A 48 5.60 4.78 22.64
C ALA A 48 5.44 3.66 23.68
N ARG A 49 5.32 2.40 23.23
CA ARG A 49 5.24 1.24 24.12
C ARG A 49 6.51 1.06 24.96
N GLU A 50 7.68 1.25 24.37
CA GLU A 50 8.98 1.17 25.07
C GLU A 50 9.14 2.29 26.09
N ALA A 51 8.71 3.51 25.75
CA ALA A 51 8.71 4.67 26.64
C ALA A 51 7.61 4.62 27.71
N GLY A 52 6.65 3.69 27.62
CA GLY A 52 5.49 3.63 28.49
C GLY A 52 4.52 4.81 28.32
N THR A 53 4.51 5.44 27.15
CA THR A 53 3.63 6.57 26.81
C THR A 53 2.42 6.11 26.00
N ASP A 54 1.34 6.89 26.07
CA ASP A 54 0.14 6.63 25.27
C ASP A 54 0.39 6.91 23.79
N TYR A 55 -0.11 6.02 22.94
CA TYR A 55 -0.17 6.22 21.49
C TYR A 55 -1.61 6.52 21.09
N THR A 56 -1.85 7.70 20.52
CA THR A 56 -3.18 8.06 19.99
C THR A 56 -3.43 7.32 18.67
N PRO A 57 -4.42 6.42 18.61
CA PRO A 57 -4.75 5.75 17.37
C PRO A 57 -5.33 6.73 16.34
N TYR A 58 -5.17 6.37 15.08
CA TYR A 58 -5.82 7.10 13.99
C TYR A 58 -7.35 7.10 14.14
N SER A 59 -7.95 8.29 14.02
CA SER A 59 -9.41 8.48 13.98
C SER A 59 -9.87 8.82 12.56
N PRO A 60 -10.97 8.22 12.07
CA PRO A 60 -11.56 8.61 10.78
C PRO A 60 -12.15 10.02 10.78
N ASP A 61 -12.38 10.62 11.95
CA ASP A 61 -13.00 11.94 12.10
C ASP A 61 -11.96 13.08 12.17
N THR A 62 -10.67 12.73 12.24
CA THR A 62 -9.59 13.70 12.36
C THR A 62 -8.79 13.73 11.07
N VAL A 63 -8.55 14.93 10.52
CA VAL A 63 -7.66 15.08 9.37
C VAL A 63 -6.27 14.57 9.77
N PRO A 64 -5.75 13.52 9.10
CA PRO A 64 -4.45 12.97 9.45
C PRO A 64 -3.35 13.98 9.14
N GLU A 65 -2.34 14.00 10.00
CA GLU A 65 -1.07 14.64 9.67
C GLU A 65 -0.43 13.98 8.44
N ASP A 66 0.30 14.79 7.67
CA ASP A 66 1.15 14.29 6.61
C ASP A 66 2.47 13.84 7.23
N LEU A 67 2.79 12.55 7.10
CA LEU A 67 4.06 11.98 7.59
C LEU A 67 5.18 12.31 6.62
N ASP A 68 6.34 12.74 7.11
CA ASP A 68 7.52 12.92 6.29
C ASP A 68 8.10 11.57 5.85
N LEU A 69 7.99 11.27 4.56
CA LEU A 69 8.52 10.05 3.96
C LEU A 69 9.89 10.34 3.31
N PRO A 70 10.78 9.33 3.21
CA PRO A 70 12.06 9.44 2.49
C PRO A 70 11.87 9.41 0.96
N LEU A 71 10.86 10.13 0.48
CA LEU A 71 10.46 10.22 -0.93
C LEU A 71 10.42 11.70 -1.33
N ALA A 72 10.67 12.01 -2.60
CA ALA A 72 10.45 13.35 -3.12
C ALA A 72 8.95 13.69 -3.14
N ARG A 73 8.60 14.97 -3.09
CA ARG A 73 7.21 15.43 -3.22
C ARG A 73 6.94 15.95 -4.63
N CYS A 74 5.85 15.49 -5.20
CA CYS A 74 5.30 15.97 -6.45
C CYS A 74 4.22 17.02 -6.14
N PRO A 75 4.39 18.31 -6.49
CA PRO A 75 3.48 19.36 -6.06
C PRO A 75 2.10 19.32 -6.73
N GLY A 76 1.95 18.58 -7.84
CA GLY A 76 0.69 18.51 -8.57
C GLY A 76 0.20 19.88 -9.05
N ASP A 77 -1.08 20.16 -8.85
CA ASP A 77 -1.71 21.46 -9.18
C ASP A 77 -1.69 22.48 -8.02
N GLY A 78 -1.05 22.16 -6.87
CA GLY A 78 -0.98 23.07 -5.73
C GLY A 78 -0.93 22.38 -4.37
N ALA A 79 -1.13 23.17 -3.31
CA ALA A 79 -0.89 22.77 -1.92
C ALA A 79 -1.70 21.57 -1.42
N ASP A 80 -2.84 21.25 -2.06
CA ASP A 80 -3.73 20.17 -1.65
C ASP A 80 -3.62 18.89 -2.49
N SER A 81 -3.12 19.00 -3.71
CA SER A 81 -3.05 17.90 -4.68
C SER A 81 -1.64 17.35 -4.86
N TRP A 82 -0.73 17.67 -3.95
CA TRP A 82 0.58 17.04 -3.95
C TRP A 82 0.49 15.57 -3.56
N HIS A 83 1.49 14.81 -4.00
CA HIS A 83 1.67 13.41 -3.64
C HIS A 83 3.16 13.03 -3.52
N TRP A 84 3.46 11.90 -2.91
CA TRP A 84 4.83 11.37 -2.89
C TRP A 84 5.24 10.87 -4.27
N ALA A 85 6.53 10.93 -4.59
CA ALA A 85 7.05 10.47 -5.87
C ALA A 85 7.29 8.94 -5.83
N ALA A 86 6.22 8.15 -5.91
CA ALA A 86 6.30 6.69 -5.90
C ALA A 86 5.11 6.00 -6.58
N THR A 87 5.28 4.84 -7.17
CA THR A 87 4.17 4.09 -7.78
C THR A 87 3.45 3.21 -6.77
N PHE A 88 2.34 2.61 -7.21
CA PHE A 88 1.81 1.38 -6.67
C PHE A 88 2.67 0.18 -7.12
N ALA A 89 2.42 -0.98 -6.53
CA ALA A 89 3.17 -2.20 -6.83
C ALA A 89 2.81 -2.72 -8.23
N TRP A 90 3.82 -3.03 -9.02
CA TRP A 90 3.71 -3.72 -10.29
C TRP A 90 4.15 -5.19 -10.13
N PRO A 91 3.32 -6.18 -10.49
CA PRO A 91 3.71 -7.58 -10.43
C PRO A 91 4.61 -7.94 -11.62
N GLU A 92 5.88 -8.24 -11.34
CA GLU A 92 6.84 -8.76 -12.32
C GLU A 92 6.77 -10.30 -12.36
N ASP A 93 6.79 -10.85 -13.58
CA ASP A 93 6.60 -12.28 -13.83
C ASP A 93 5.28 -12.81 -13.22
N GLU A 94 4.21 -12.02 -13.35
CA GLU A 94 2.90 -12.41 -12.87
C GLU A 94 2.40 -13.68 -13.59
N VAL A 95 1.95 -14.65 -12.82
CA VAL A 95 1.32 -15.86 -13.34
C VAL A 95 -0.10 -15.50 -13.77
N PRO A 96 -0.46 -15.60 -15.06
CA PRO A 96 -1.78 -15.22 -15.53
C PRO A 96 -2.90 -16.05 -14.89
N GLY A 97 -4.09 -15.43 -14.76
CA GLY A 97 -5.32 -16.11 -14.36
C GLY A 97 -5.81 -15.73 -12.97
N PRO A 98 -7.05 -16.12 -12.63
CA PRO A 98 -7.59 -15.90 -11.30
C PRO A 98 -6.97 -16.91 -10.33
N HIS A 99 -6.02 -16.48 -9.53
CA HIS A 99 -5.54 -17.25 -8.39
C HIS A 99 -6.43 -16.94 -7.20
N VAL A 100 -7.30 -17.87 -6.82
CA VAL A 100 -8.24 -17.66 -5.71
C VAL A 100 -7.97 -18.71 -4.64
N GLN A 101 -7.61 -18.25 -3.45
CA GLN A 101 -7.69 -19.08 -2.25
C GLN A 101 -8.99 -18.78 -1.52
N TYR A 102 -9.45 -19.72 -0.69
CA TYR A 102 -10.64 -19.52 0.13
C TYR A 102 -10.24 -19.54 1.59
N TRP A 103 -10.75 -18.59 2.36
CA TRP A 103 -10.67 -18.64 3.82
C TRP A 103 -12.05 -18.92 4.40
N SER A 104 -12.08 -19.76 5.42
CA SER A 104 -13.28 -20.03 6.21
C SER A 104 -13.19 -19.33 7.55
N ALA A 105 -14.31 -18.78 8.02
CA ALA A 105 -14.49 -18.45 9.42
C ALA A 105 -15.67 -19.24 9.96
N ARG A 106 -15.46 -19.86 11.13
CA ARG A 106 -16.48 -20.57 11.90
C ARG A 106 -16.35 -20.10 13.35
N PRO A 107 -17.47 -19.96 14.08
CA PRO A 107 -17.41 -19.73 15.52
C PRO A 107 -16.78 -20.96 16.19
N ASP A 108 -15.77 -20.73 17.02
CA ASP A 108 -15.21 -21.77 17.87
C ASP A 108 -16.04 -21.82 19.15
N GLN A 109 -16.88 -22.85 19.28
CA GLN A 109 -17.79 -22.97 20.42
C GLN A 109 -17.04 -23.11 21.74
N GLN A 110 -15.90 -23.81 21.75
CA GLN A 110 -15.11 -24.00 22.96
C GLN A 110 -14.48 -22.68 23.42
N ALA A 111 -13.93 -21.89 22.48
CA ALA A 111 -13.38 -20.58 22.80
C ALA A 111 -14.47 -19.61 23.28
N LEU A 112 -15.67 -19.67 22.68
CA LEU A 112 -16.81 -18.85 23.09
C LEU A 112 -17.24 -19.17 24.53
N ASP A 113 -17.36 -20.46 24.88
CA ASP A 113 -17.73 -20.90 26.23
C ASP A 113 -16.73 -20.44 27.30
N GLN A 114 -15.45 -20.27 26.95
CA GLN A 114 -14.41 -19.77 27.86
C GLN A 114 -14.40 -18.25 28.01
N MET A 115 -14.89 -17.50 27.02
CA MET A 115 -14.79 -16.04 26.96
C MET A 115 -16.03 -15.30 27.47
N SER A 116 -17.16 -16.00 27.65
CA SER A 116 -18.41 -15.39 28.11
C SER A 116 -18.98 -16.13 29.32
N ALA A 117 -19.38 -15.37 30.33
CA ALA A 117 -20.14 -15.91 31.46
C ALA A 117 -21.58 -16.29 31.07
N GLU A 118 -22.11 -15.66 30.01
CA GLU A 118 -23.46 -15.89 29.52
C GLU A 118 -23.44 -16.00 27.99
N LEU A 119 -23.70 -17.20 27.47
CA LEU A 119 -23.92 -17.46 26.05
C LEU A 119 -25.13 -18.37 25.88
N PRO A 120 -25.86 -18.29 24.75
CA PRO A 120 -26.76 -19.37 24.35
C PRO A 120 -25.97 -20.68 24.28
N ALA A 121 -26.60 -21.79 24.66
CA ALA A 121 -25.97 -23.12 24.67
C ALA A 121 -25.36 -23.53 23.31
N LEU A 122 -25.76 -22.89 22.21
CA LEU A 122 -25.15 -23.04 20.90
C LEU A 122 -25.22 -21.74 20.10
N VAL A 123 -24.07 -21.26 19.61
CA VAL A 123 -24.03 -20.19 18.61
C VAL A 123 -24.21 -20.81 17.22
N SER A 124 -25.26 -20.41 16.50
CA SER A 124 -25.57 -21.01 15.20
C SER A 124 -24.52 -20.70 14.14
N GLU A 125 -23.93 -21.75 13.56
CA GLU A 125 -23.07 -21.64 12.38
C GLU A 125 -23.84 -21.36 11.08
N ARG A 126 -25.16 -21.57 11.06
CA ARG A 126 -25.97 -21.49 9.82
C ARG A 126 -26.56 -20.11 9.58
N GLN A 127 -26.88 -19.38 10.65
CA GLN A 127 -27.64 -18.12 10.57
C GLN A 127 -27.17 -17.10 11.61
N GLY A 128 -27.50 -15.82 11.37
CA GLY A 128 -27.15 -14.73 12.27
C GLY A 128 -25.72 -14.20 12.09
N ARG A 129 -25.29 -13.36 13.04
CA ARG A 129 -24.05 -12.57 12.98
C ARG A 129 -22.80 -13.44 12.86
N TYR A 130 -22.81 -14.61 13.51
CA TYR A 130 -21.68 -15.54 13.61
C TYR A 130 -21.74 -16.71 12.61
N ARG A 131 -22.63 -16.65 11.61
CA ARG A 131 -22.71 -17.71 10.60
C ARG A 131 -21.36 -17.98 9.96
N SER A 132 -21.08 -19.25 9.72
CA SER A 132 -19.89 -19.72 9.04
C SER A 132 -19.82 -19.11 7.63
N ARG A 133 -18.62 -18.68 7.23
CA ARG A 133 -18.40 -18.07 5.91
C ARG A 133 -17.27 -18.81 5.21
N VAL A 134 -17.41 -18.95 3.89
CA VAL A 134 -16.33 -19.31 2.98
C VAL A 134 -16.21 -18.15 2.01
N MET A 135 -15.08 -17.45 2.05
CA MET A 135 -14.89 -16.20 1.33
C MET A 135 -13.72 -16.34 0.36
N PRO A 136 -13.90 -15.97 -0.92
CA PRO A 136 -12.81 -15.96 -1.87
C PRO A 136 -11.80 -14.87 -1.49
N LEU A 137 -10.52 -15.19 -1.73
CA LEU A 137 -9.37 -14.32 -1.57
C LEU A 137 -8.59 -14.35 -2.89
N PRO A 138 -8.88 -13.42 -3.81
CA PRO A 138 -8.09 -13.24 -5.02
C PRO A 138 -6.64 -12.88 -4.66
N LEU A 139 -5.70 -13.51 -5.34
CA LEU A 139 -4.26 -13.36 -5.14
C LEU A 139 -3.60 -12.91 -6.44
N THR A 140 -2.64 -12.00 -6.30
CA THR A 140 -1.65 -11.74 -7.34
C THR A 140 -0.45 -12.64 -7.07
N VAL A 141 -0.19 -13.58 -8.00
CA VAL A 141 0.95 -14.51 -7.92
C VAL A 141 2.03 -14.01 -8.86
N CYS A 142 3.17 -13.61 -8.31
CA CYS A 142 4.30 -13.06 -9.05
C CYS A 142 5.60 -13.39 -8.33
N ARG A 143 6.73 -13.27 -9.02
CA ARG A 143 8.05 -13.46 -8.40
C ARG A 143 8.47 -12.23 -7.61
N HIS A 144 8.24 -11.05 -8.18
CA HIS A 144 8.53 -9.78 -7.53
C HIS A 144 7.33 -8.84 -7.61
N LEU A 145 7.12 -8.08 -6.54
CA LEU A 145 6.43 -6.81 -6.63
C LEU A 145 7.46 -5.69 -6.80
N VAL A 146 7.20 -4.78 -7.73
CA VAL A 146 8.12 -3.73 -8.15
C VAL A 146 7.49 -2.37 -7.96
N TRP A 147 8.23 -1.44 -7.38
CA TRP A 147 7.86 -0.04 -7.29
C TRP A 147 8.93 0.81 -7.95
N ARG A 148 8.51 1.92 -8.56
CA ARG A 148 9.41 3.02 -8.92
C ARG A 148 9.16 4.18 -7.97
N ALA A 149 10.21 4.90 -7.62
CA ALA A 149 10.11 6.09 -6.80
C ALA A 149 11.27 7.05 -7.06
N VAL A 150 11.15 8.26 -6.53
CA VAL A 150 12.28 9.18 -6.33
C VAL A 150 12.39 9.41 -4.83
N GLY A 151 13.52 9.06 -4.22
CA GLY A 151 13.68 9.08 -2.77
C GLY A 151 15.10 8.83 -2.31
N ASP A 152 15.30 8.83 -1.00
CA ASP A 152 16.58 8.48 -0.36
C ASP A 152 16.68 6.95 -0.28
N PRO A 153 17.61 6.31 -1.01
CA PRO A 153 17.72 4.85 -1.03
C PRO A 153 17.98 4.26 0.36
N GLY A 154 18.86 4.88 1.15
CA GLY A 154 19.26 4.36 2.46
C GLY A 154 18.12 4.41 3.47
N ALA A 155 17.45 5.56 3.55
CA ALA A 155 16.30 5.71 4.45
C ALA A 155 15.10 4.85 4.02
N VAL A 156 14.93 4.60 2.72
CA VAL A 156 13.90 3.65 2.24
C VAL A 156 14.27 2.21 2.62
N VAL A 157 15.53 1.78 2.48
CA VAL A 157 15.98 0.44 2.92
C VAL A 157 15.67 0.23 4.39
N GLU A 158 16.06 1.18 5.25
CA GLU A 158 15.88 1.09 6.70
C GLU A 158 14.41 0.82 7.10
N LEU A 159 13.46 1.48 6.43
CA LEU A 159 12.04 1.26 6.66
C LEU A 159 11.53 -0.06 6.07
N LEU A 160 12.10 -0.55 4.95
CA LEU A 160 11.60 -1.77 4.32
C LEU A 160 12.13 -3.04 5.00
N GLU A 161 13.32 -3.00 5.63
CA GLU A 161 13.96 -4.16 6.24
C GLU A 161 13.10 -4.88 7.29
N SER A 162 12.31 -4.14 8.07
CA SER A 162 11.39 -4.71 9.08
C SER A 162 10.12 -5.33 8.48
N ILE A 163 9.82 -5.04 7.22
CA ILE A 163 8.57 -5.43 6.56
C ILE A 163 8.71 -6.83 5.96
N VAL A 164 8.32 -7.84 6.74
CA VAL A 164 8.34 -9.25 6.31
C VAL A 164 7.06 -9.72 5.62
N SER A 165 5.98 -8.92 5.65
CA SER A 165 4.71 -9.29 5.01
C SER A 165 3.82 -8.10 4.69
N ILE A 166 3.27 -8.10 3.47
CA ILE A 166 2.47 -7.02 2.89
C ILE A 166 1.09 -7.50 2.43
N GLY A 167 0.12 -6.59 2.38
CA GLY A 167 -1.25 -6.89 1.95
C GLY A 167 -2.16 -7.44 3.05
N LYS A 168 -3.19 -8.18 2.64
CA LYS A 168 -4.26 -8.74 3.49
C LYS A 168 -3.94 -10.19 3.88
N LYS A 169 -4.52 -10.63 5.01
CA LYS A 169 -4.41 -12.03 5.50
C LYS A 169 -2.96 -12.52 5.69
N ARG A 170 -2.08 -11.61 6.12
CA ARG A 170 -0.65 -11.86 6.43
C ARG A 170 -0.42 -13.04 7.39
N GLY A 171 -1.26 -13.16 8.43
CA GLY A 171 -1.21 -14.26 9.39
C GLY A 171 -1.52 -15.66 8.82
N SER A 172 -1.94 -15.75 7.55
CA SER A 172 -2.14 -17.03 6.84
C SER A 172 -1.06 -17.26 5.76
N GLY A 173 0.06 -16.54 5.82
CA GLY A 173 1.21 -16.69 4.91
C GLY A 173 1.15 -15.85 3.63
N HIS A 174 0.09 -15.08 3.41
CA HIS A 174 -0.05 -14.24 2.22
C HIS A 174 0.89 -13.04 2.23
N GLY A 175 1.42 -12.70 1.05
CA GLY A 175 2.27 -11.54 0.86
C GLY A 175 3.54 -11.53 1.70
N HIS A 176 4.04 -12.71 2.11
CA HIS A 176 5.32 -12.85 2.78
C HIS A 176 6.47 -12.43 1.85
N VAL A 177 7.32 -11.53 2.33
CA VAL A 177 8.47 -10.99 1.61
C VAL A 177 9.71 -11.75 2.05
N LEU A 178 10.47 -12.27 1.08
CA LEU A 178 11.70 -13.01 1.32
C LEU A 178 12.94 -12.11 1.37
N SER A 179 12.93 -11.03 0.58
CA SER A 179 14.00 -10.05 0.53
C SER A 179 13.52 -8.78 -0.16
N TRP A 180 14.14 -7.66 0.20
CA TRP A 180 14.01 -6.38 -0.49
C TRP A 180 15.28 -6.09 -1.28
N GLU A 181 15.13 -5.53 -2.47
CA GLU A 181 16.22 -5.05 -3.30
C GLU A 181 15.92 -3.62 -3.72
N ILE A 182 16.88 -2.72 -3.60
CA ILE A 182 16.78 -1.35 -4.09
C ILE A 182 17.91 -1.09 -5.07
N THR A 183 17.57 -0.58 -6.24
CA THR A 183 18.53 -0.20 -7.28
C THR A 183 18.38 1.27 -7.61
N GLU A 184 19.50 2.00 -7.57
CA GLU A 184 19.56 3.42 -7.90
C GLU A 184 19.68 3.64 -9.42
N HIS A 185 19.01 4.67 -9.90
CA HIS A 185 19.03 5.11 -11.29
C HIS A 185 19.20 6.64 -11.34
N PRO A 186 20.36 7.18 -10.92
CA PRO A 186 20.55 8.63 -10.74
C PRO A 186 20.31 9.45 -12.01
N ASP A 187 20.56 8.86 -13.18
CA ASP A 187 20.42 9.49 -14.49
C ASP A 187 19.03 9.30 -15.13
N ALA A 188 18.12 8.54 -14.49
CA ALA A 188 16.80 8.28 -15.04
C ALA A 188 15.84 9.47 -14.89
N ASP A 189 14.81 9.51 -15.72
CA ASP A 189 13.77 10.53 -15.63
C ASP A 189 13.00 10.39 -14.31
N ARG A 190 13.09 11.43 -13.50
CA ARG A 190 12.45 11.51 -12.18
C ARG A 190 10.93 11.54 -12.26
N TRP A 191 10.38 12.17 -13.29
CA TRP A 191 8.94 12.19 -13.50
C TRP A 191 8.43 10.79 -13.84
N GLU A 192 9.12 10.05 -14.71
CA GLU A 192 8.76 8.67 -15.03
C GLU A 192 8.79 7.78 -13.78
N PHE A 193 9.83 7.89 -12.96
CA PHE A 193 9.94 7.11 -11.73
C PHE A 193 8.94 7.51 -10.64
N ALA A 194 8.41 8.73 -10.70
CA ALA A 194 7.38 9.20 -9.77
C ALA A 194 5.95 8.78 -10.18
N HIS A 195 5.71 8.48 -11.47
CA HIS A 195 4.36 8.32 -12.01
C HIS A 195 4.12 7.01 -12.74
N LEU A 196 5.11 6.44 -13.43
CA LEU A 196 4.90 5.34 -14.37
C LEU A 196 5.35 4.00 -13.81
N HIS A 197 4.58 2.95 -14.10
CA HIS A 197 5.03 1.58 -13.95
C HIS A 197 6.14 1.23 -14.96
N PRO A 198 6.81 0.07 -14.77
CA PRO A 198 7.83 -0.41 -15.72
C PRO A 198 7.37 -0.52 -17.17
N ASP A 199 6.07 -0.74 -17.42
CA ASP A 199 5.48 -0.84 -18.75
C ASP A 199 5.13 0.52 -19.40
N GLY A 200 5.42 1.63 -18.70
CA GLY A 200 5.09 2.98 -19.14
C GLY A 200 3.65 3.43 -18.88
N SER A 201 2.79 2.57 -18.30
CA SER A 201 1.45 2.97 -17.89
C SER A 201 1.50 3.80 -16.60
N LEU A 202 0.46 4.63 -16.37
CA LEU A 202 0.35 5.35 -15.12
C LEU A 202 0.24 4.36 -13.96
N GLY A 203 1.16 4.48 -12.99
CA GLY A 203 1.32 3.56 -11.89
C GLY A 203 0.93 4.10 -10.53
N ARG A 204 0.40 5.32 -10.44
CA ARG A 204 -0.24 5.83 -9.20
C ARG A 204 -1.42 6.73 -9.54
N THR A 205 -2.27 6.98 -8.55
CA THR A 205 -3.22 8.08 -8.65
C THR A 205 -2.46 9.41 -8.69
N ALA A 206 -2.78 10.25 -9.67
CA ALA A 206 -2.12 11.52 -9.89
C ALA A 206 -3.13 12.61 -10.27
N PRO A 207 -2.93 13.87 -9.86
CA PRO A 207 -3.68 15.00 -10.40
C PRO A 207 -3.51 15.08 -11.94
N PRO A 208 -4.54 15.50 -12.69
CA PRO A 208 -4.44 15.67 -14.16
C PRO A 208 -3.26 16.53 -14.60
N ALA A 209 -2.93 17.58 -13.82
CA ALA A 209 -1.81 18.47 -14.11
C ALA A 209 -0.44 17.76 -14.14
N CYS A 210 -0.29 16.61 -13.48
CA CYS A 210 0.94 15.84 -13.51
C CYS A 210 1.21 15.20 -14.88
N LEU A 211 0.17 15.01 -15.69
CA LEU A 211 0.24 14.37 -17.00
C LEU A 211 0.30 15.38 -18.16
N HIS A 212 0.35 16.69 -17.89
CA HIS A 212 0.51 17.69 -18.94
C HIS A 212 1.80 17.46 -19.72
N GLY A 213 1.67 17.21 -21.03
CA GLY A 213 2.79 16.90 -21.92
C GLY A 213 3.18 15.41 -21.96
N ALA A 214 2.37 14.54 -21.35
CA ALA A 214 2.52 13.09 -21.37
C ALA A 214 1.23 12.42 -21.87
N ASP A 215 0.70 12.91 -23.00
CA ASP A 215 -0.62 12.55 -23.53
C ASP A 215 -0.72 11.07 -23.96
N ASP A 216 0.43 10.43 -24.21
CA ASP A 216 0.52 9.05 -24.67
C ASP A 216 0.47 8.02 -23.54
N VAL A 217 0.48 8.47 -22.28
CA VAL A 217 0.48 7.58 -21.12
C VAL A 217 -0.85 6.85 -20.99
N ARG A 218 -0.79 5.53 -20.92
CA ARG A 218 -1.98 4.70 -20.67
C ARG A 218 -2.48 4.88 -19.25
N THR A 219 -3.76 5.20 -19.09
CA THR A 219 -4.42 5.43 -17.80
C THR A 219 -5.71 4.61 -17.65
N GLY A 220 -6.23 4.53 -16.43
CA GLY A 220 -7.55 3.95 -16.11
C GLY A 220 -8.69 4.97 -16.18
N GLY A 221 -8.47 6.15 -16.75
CA GLY A 221 -9.44 7.24 -16.81
C GLY A 221 -9.46 8.11 -15.55
N GLY A 222 -10.48 8.98 -15.44
CA GLY A 222 -10.65 9.90 -14.32
C GLY A 222 -11.49 9.31 -13.17
N GLY A 223 -11.22 9.72 -11.93
CA GLY A 223 -11.99 9.32 -10.77
C GLY A 223 -11.72 10.15 -9.51
N GLN A 224 -12.35 9.76 -8.40
CA GLN A 224 -12.16 10.36 -7.08
C GLN A 224 -11.44 9.36 -6.16
N MET A 225 -10.19 9.65 -5.80
CA MET A 225 -9.37 8.75 -4.99
C MET A 225 -8.36 9.52 -4.13
N GLY A 226 -7.84 8.86 -3.08
CA GLY A 226 -6.73 9.38 -2.29
C GLY A 226 -5.47 9.60 -3.13
N LEU A 227 -4.77 10.71 -2.89
CA LEU A 227 -3.47 11.00 -3.51
C LEU A 227 -2.27 10.55 -2.68
N ARG A 228 -2.45 10.41 -1.36
CA ARG A 228 -1.39 10.11 -0.41
C ARG A 228 -1.94 9.43 0.85
N PRO A 229 -1.09 8.77 1.65
CA PRO A 229 -1.53 8.10 2.87
C PRO A 229 -2.13 9.06 3.90
N PRO A 230 -3.12 8.60 4.70
CA PRO A 230 -3.87 7.36 4.54
C PRO A 230 -4.91 7.47 3.41
N TYR A 231 -4.77 6.64 2.36
CA TYR A 231 -5.55 6.73 1.12
C TYR A 231 -7.07 6.62 1.30
N MET A 232 -7.52 5.91 2.33
CA MET A 232 -8.96 5.71 2.57
C MET A 232 -9.63 6.92 3.25
N HIS A 233 -8.86 7.85 3.82
CA HIS A 233 -9.43 9.00 4.52
C HIS A 233 -10.09 9.98 3.55
N PRO A 234 -11.34 10.43 3.82
CA PRO A 234 -12.06 11.34 2.93
C PRO A 234 -11.30 12.62 2.57
N ALA A 235 -10.56 13.21 3.53
CA ALA A 235 -9.82 14.45 3.27
C ALA A 235 -8.67 14.30 2.26
N ARG A 236 -8.22 13.07 1.97
CA ARG A 236 -7.17 12.80 0.97
C ARG A 236 -7.71 12.64 -0.44
N ARG A 237 -9.04 12.56 -0.63
CA ARG A 237 -9.67 12.33 -1.93
C ARG A 237 -9.63 13.60 -2.79
N ARG A 238 -9.21 13.45 -4.04
CA ARG A 238 -9.22 14.51 -5.06
C ARG A 238 -9.66 13.91 -6.39
N GLN A 239 -10.01 14.80 -7.32
CA GLN A 239 -10.16 14.41 -8.71
C GLN A 239 -8.77 14.02 -9.24
N VAL A 240 -8.67 12.79 -9.73
CA VAL A 240 -7.40 12.20 -10.17
C VAL A 240 -7.57 11.47 -11.49
N VAL A 241 -6.44 11.21 -12.12
CA VAL A 241 -6.29 10.19 -13.14
C VAL A 241 -5.85 8.90 -12.45
N LEU A 242 -6.50 7.80 -12.82
CA LEU A 242 -6.34 6.49 -12.20
C LEU A 242 -5.27 5.67 -12.94
N PRO A 243 -4.48 4.85 -12.21
CA PRO A 243 -3.60 3.87 -12.85
C PRO A 243 -4.38 2.96 -13.81
N ALA A 244 -3.73 2.57 -14.91
CA ALA A 244 -4.34 1.66 -15.89
C ALA A 244 -4.52 0.24 -15.36
N ARG A 245 -3.72 -0.14 -14.36
CA ARG A 245 -3.69 -1.47 -13.77
C ARG A 245 -3.40 -1.41 -12.29
#